data_AF-A0A1G1M4V3-F1
#
_entry.id   AF-A0A1G1M4V3-F1
#
_cell.length_a   1.000
_cell.length_b   1.000
_cell.length_c   1.000
_cell.angle_alpha   90.00
_cell.angle_beta   90.00
_cell.angle_gamma   90.00
#
_symmetry.space_group_name_H-M   'P 1'
#
loop_
_entity.id
_entity.type
_entity.pdbx_description
1 polymer ?
#
loop_
_entity_poly.entity_id
_entity_poly.type
_entity_poly.pdbx_seq_one_letter_code
_entity_poly.pdbx_strand_id
1 'polypeptide(L)'
;MKLNESLMTRRQFIQGWMVSMASLFAGSMFYPFFRFLTPRDMDAGPAEVKLPLVDCNLAPNTGKIFPFGRKPGLLIKTDAGEWIALSAICTHFECTVHYDSGTHEIVCPCHKGFYDIQG
;
A
#
# COMPACT_ATOMS: atom_id res chain seq x y z
N MET A 1 -57.19 -8.97 -8.77
CA MET A 1 -57.36 -8.30 -7.47
C MET A 1 -57.08 -6.81 -7.67
N LYS A 2 -58.13 -5.98 -7.77
CA LYS A 2 -57.99 -4.52 -7.88
C LYS A 2 -57.93 -3.98 -6.45
N LEU A 3 -56.83 -3.33 -6.07
CA LEU A 3 -56.72 -2.66 -4.78
C LEU A 3 -57.56 -1.37 -4.86
N ASN A 4 -58.54 -1.22 -3.98
CA ASN A 4 -59.49 -0.10 -4.03
C ASN A 4 -58.92 1.22 -3.48
N GLU A 5 -57.81 1.17 -2.76
CA GLU A 5 -57.07 2.35 -2.28
C GLU A 5 -55.59 2.15 -2.60
N SER A 6 -55.00 3.07 -3.36
CA SER A 6 -53.58 3.03 -3.74
C SER A 6 -52.78 3.84 -2.72
N LEU A 7 -51.81 3.22 -2.04
CA LEU A 7 -50.92 3.90 -1.09
C LEU A 7 -50.06 5.00 -1.73
N MET A 8 -49.97 5.02 -3.07
CA MET A 8 -49.28 6.06 -3.84
C MET A 8 -50.04 6.41 -5.12
N THR A 9 -50.02 7.68 -5.50
CA THR A 9 -50.58 8.10 -6.80
C THR A 9 -49.68 7.66 -7.97
N ARG A 10 -50.26 7.46 -9.15
CA ARG A 10 -49.50 7.17 -10.39
C ARG A 10 -48.38 8.19 -10.64
N ARG A 11 -48.62 9.45 -10.30
CA ARG A 11 -47.64 10.54 -10.45
C ARG A 11 -46.43 10.32 -9.51
N GLN A 12 -46.70 10.01 -8.24
CA GLN A 12 -45.64 9.72 -7.26
C GLN A 12 -44.82 8.49 -7.66
N PHE A 13 -45.49 7.44 -8.18
CA PHE A 13 -44.79 6.27 -8.69
C PHE A 13 -43.84 6.61 -9.85
N ILE A 14 -44.33 7.33 -10.87
CA ILE A 14 -43.51 7.71 -12.04
C ILE A 14 -42.38 8.66 -11.62
N GLN A 15 -42.66 9.65 -10.75
CA GLN A 15 -41.63 10.57 -10.26
C GLN A 15 -40.53 9.86 -9.48
N GLY A 16 -40.89 8.92 -8.58
CA GLY A 16 -39.92 8.11 -7.85
C GLY A 16 -39.04 7.28 -8.78
N TRP A 17 -39.63 6.69 -9.82
CA TRP A 17 -38.88 5.93 -10.83
C TRP A 17 -37.94 6.81 -11.67
N MET A 18 -38.39 8.00 -12.09
CA MET A 18 -37.54 8.92 -12.85
C MET A 18 -36.36 9.45 -12.01
N VAL A 19 -36.60 9.77 -10.73
CA VAL A 19 -35.53 10.21 -9.81
C VAL A 19 -34.53 9.08 -9.55
N SER A 20 -34.99 7.83 -9.36
CA SER A 20 -34.07 6.71 -9.14
C SER A 20 -33.18 6.47 -10.35
N MET A 21 -33.74 6.51 -11.57
CA MET A 21 -32.96 6.39 -12.80
C MET A 21 -31.95 7.53 -12.97
N ALA A 22 -32.37 8.77 -12.70
CA ALA A 22 -31.47 9.92 -12.76
C ALA A 22 -30.31 9.80 -11.76
N SER A 23 -30.58 9.34 -10.54
CA SER A 23 -29.56 9.10 -9.51
C SER A 23 -28.57 8.02 -9.91
N LEU A 24 -29.04 6.90 -10.48
CA LEU A 24 -28.16 5.84 -10.98
C LEU A 24 -27.27 6.33 -12.13
N PHE A 25 -27.85 7.09 -13.06
CA PHE A 25 -27.10 7.67 -14.17
C PHE A 25 -26.03 8.64 -13.67
N ALA A 26 -26.39 9.56 -12.80
CA ALA A 26 -25.44 10.48 -12.16
C ALA A 26 -24.32 9.72 -11.44
N GLY A 27 -24.67 8.69 -10.65
CA GLY A 27 -23.70 7.83 -9.97
C GLY A 27 -22.72 7.17 -10.93
N SER A 28 -23.20 6.65 -12.06
CA SER A 28 -22.34 6.05 -13.10
C SER A 28 -21.39 7.05 -13.75
N MET A 29 -21.82 8.32 -13.88
CA MET A 29 -21.01 9.39 -14.45
C MET A 29 -19.93 9.89 -13.48
N PHE A 30 -20.23 9.89 -12.18
CA PHE A 30 -19.25 10.23 -11.13
C PHE A 30 -18.32 9.06 -10.76
N TYR A 31 -18.71 7.81 -11.02
CA TYR A 31 -17.86 6.64 -10.79
C TYR A 31 -16.44 6.75 -11.38
N PRO A 32 -16.23 7.11 -12.67
CA PRO A 32 -14.88 7.25 -13.22
C PRO A 32 -14.08 8.37 -12.57
N PHE A 33 -14.72 9.45 -12.11
CA PHE A 33 -14.06 10.52 -11.38
C PHE A 33 -13.50 10.02 -10.05
N PHE A 34 -14.31 9.32 -9.26
CA PHE A 34 -13.83 8.71 -8.01
C PHE A 34 -12.78 7.63 -8.25
N ARG A 35 -12.97 6.81 -9.30
CA ARG A 35 -12.01 5.75 -9.65
C ARG A 35 -10.69 6.29 -10.18
N PHE A 36 -10.67 7.50 -10.74
CA PHE A 36 -9.44 8.19 -11.12
C PHE A 36 -8.66 8.68 -9.89
N LEU A 37 -9.36 9.09 -8.82
CA LEU A 37 -8.75 9.53 -7.57
C LEU A 37 -8.27 8.37 -6.69
N THR A 38 -8.89 7.19 -6.80
CA THR A 38 -8.41 6.00 -6.09
C THR A 38 -7.16 5.45 -6.76
N PRO A 39 -6.12 5.09 -6.00
CA PRO A 39 -4.92 4.47 -6.56
C PRO A 39 -5.31 3.19 -7.33
N ARG A 40 -4.68 2.98 -8.49
CA ARG A 40 -4.78 1.70 -9.20
C ARG A 40 -3.87 0.68 -8.52
N ASP A 41 -4.32 -0.57 -8.44
CA ASP A 41 -3.53 -1.71 -7.94
C ASP A 41 -2.38 -2.13 -8.87
N MET A 42 -1.70 -1.17 -9.52
CA MET A 42 -0.54 -1.45 -10.39
C MET A 42 0.76 -1.65 -9.57
N ASP A 43 0.62 -1.76 -8.24
CA ASP A 43 1.68 -1.61 -7.25
C ASP A 43 2.01 -2.90 -6.48
N ALA A 44 1.50 -4.06 -6.91
CA ALA A 44 2.10 -5.32 -6.51
C ALA A 44 3.48 -5.37 -7.19
N GLY A 45 4.51 -4.88 -6.49
CA GLY A 45 5.90 -5.05 -6.89
C GLY A 45 6.21 -6.52 -7.20
N PRO A 46 7.34 -6.80 -7.87
CA PRO A 46 7.72 -8.17 -8.19
C PRO A 46 7.70 -9.02 -6.90
N ALA A 47 7.00 -10.15 -6.93
CA ALA A 47 6.89 -11.06 -5.78
C ALA A 47 8.25 -11.64 -5.35
N GLU A 48 9.22 -11.62 -6.26
CA GLU A 48 10.59 -12.08 -6.05
C GLU A 48 11.55 -11.16 -6.81
N VAL A 49 12.67 -10.81 -6.18
CA VAL A 49 13.81 -10.12 -6.82
C VAL A 49 15.06 -10.95 -6.58
N LYS A 50 15.81 -11.21 -7.65
CA LYS A 50 17.10 -11.89 -7.58
C LYS A 50 18.21 -10.86 -7.51
N LEU A 51 18.94 -10.85 -6.41
CA LEU A 51 20.11 -9.99 -6.23
C LEU A 51 21.36 -10.65 -6.80
N PRO A 52 22.23 -9.90 -7.49
CA PRO A 52 23.51 -10.44 -7.96
C PRO A 52 24.40 -10.77 -6.75
N LEU A 53 25.23 -11.81 -6.86
CA LEU A 53 26.11 -12.27 -5.77
C LEU A 53 27.02 -11.16 -5.21
N VAL A 54 27.40 -10.19 -6.04
CA VAL A 54 28.21 -9.03 -5.65
C VAL A 54 27.48 -8.19 -4.59
N ASP A 55 26.16 -8.04 -4.72
CA ASP A 55 25.33 -7.33 -3.75
C ASP A 55 25.11 -8.12 -2.46
N CYS A 56 25.38 -9.43 -2.47
CA CYS A 56 25.33 -10.31 -1.31
C CYS A 56 26.71 -10.51 -0.66
N ASN A 57 27.78 -9.89 -1.16
CA ASN A 57 29.11 -9.98 -0.55
C ASN A 57 29.29 -8.94 0.57
N LEU A 58 28.37 -8.94 1.54
CA LEU A 58 28.42 -8.08 2.71
C LEU A 58 29.36 -8.66 3.78
N ALA A 59 30.09 -7.77 4.46
CA ALA A 59 30.78 -8.13 5.69
C ALA A 59 29.77 -8.41 6.81
N PRO A 60 30.12 -9.19 7.85
CA PRO A 60 29.27 -9.33 9.03
C PRO A 60 28.93 -7.96 9.63
N ASN A 61 27.74 -7.84 10.24
CA ASN A 61 27.22 -6.59 10.81
C ASN A 61 27.18 -5.43 9.81
N THR A 62 26.64 -5.69 8.62
CA THR A 62 26.40 -4.63 7.63
C THR A 62 25.01 -4.78 7.02
N GLY A 63 24.46 -3.65 6.59
CA GLY A 63 23.18 -3.60 5.88
C GLY A 63 23.32 -2.86 4.54
N LYS A 64 22.54 -3.30 3.56
CA LYS A 64 22.49 -2.71 2.21
C LYS A 64 21.06 -2.59 1.73
N ILE A 65 20.73 -1.43 1.20
CA ILE A 65 19.44 -1.19 0.56
C ILE A 65 19.47 -1.73 -0.87
N PHE A 66 18.40 -2.39 -1.29
CA PHE A 66 18.25 -2.94 -2.64
C PHE A 66 16.86 -2.58 -3.23
N PRO A 67 16.73 -2.53 -4.56
CA PRO A 67 15.45 -2.24 -5.21
C PRO A 67 14.47 -3.42 -5.09
N PHE A 68 13.25 -3.17 -4.62
CA PHE A 68 12.16 -4.16 -4.56
C PHE A 68 10.83 -3.55 -5.05
N GLY A 69 10.69 -3.43 -6.37
CA GLY A 69 9.56 -2.71 -6.95
C GLY A 69 9.58 -1.22 -6.57
N ARG A 70 8.45 -0.71 -6.04
CA ARG A 70 8.33 0.70 -5.64
C ARG A 70 8.86 1.00 -4.23
N LYS A 71 8.99 -0.03 -3.37
CA LYS A 71 9.45 0.13 -1.98
C LYS A 71 10.82 -0.56 -1.83
N PRO A 72 11.88 0.15 -1.44
CA PRO A 72 13.19 -0.47 -1.24
C PRO A 72 13.15 -1.55 -0.16
N GLY A 73 13.95 -2.60 -0.37
CA GLY A 73 14.24 -3.60 0.65
C GLY A 73 15.56 -3.28 1.37
N LEU A 74 15.68 -3.74 2.61
CA LEU A 74 16.89 -3.67 3.42
C LEU A 74 17.39 -5.09 3.66
N LEU A 75 18.61 -5.39 3.21
CA LEU A 75 19.27 -6.66 3.45
C LEU A 75 20.34 -6.45 4.53
N ILE A 76 20.29 -7.23 5.60
CA ILE A 76 21.22 -7.18 6.73
C ILE A 76 21.92 -8.53 6.82
N LYS A 77 23.24 -8.48 7.04
CA LYS A 77 24.03 -9.65 7.42
C LYS A 77 24.41 -9.52 8.88
N THR A 78 23.91 -10.42 9.72
CA THR A 78 24.19 -10.42 11.17
C THR A 78 25.65 -10.79 11.46
N ASP A 79 26.10 -10.57 12.69
CA ASP A 79 27.42 -11.04 13.15
C ASP A 79 27.58 -12.56 13.03
N ALA A 80 26.49 -13.31 13.22
CA ALA A 80 26.45 -14.76 13.04
C ALA A 80 26.54 -15.18 11.57
N GLY A 81 26.49 -14.24 10.62
CA GLY A 81 26.50 -14.48 9.18
C GLY A 81 25.14 -14.86 8.61
N GLU A 82 24.06 -14.72 9.39
CA GLU A 82 22.70 -14.93 8.93
C GLU A 82 22.20 -13.74 8.12
N TRP A 83 21.26 -14.01 7.22
CA TRP A 83 20.67 -12.99 6.35
C TRP A 83 19.26 -12.66 6.82
N ILE A 84 19.01 -11.37 6.98
CA ILE A 84 17.69 -10.82 7.28
C ILE A 84 17.33 -9.85 6.16
N ALA A 85 16.13 -10.00 5.60
CA ALA A 85 15.60 -9.09 4.59
C ALA A 85 14.29 -8.49 5.08
N LEU A 86 14.22 -7.17 5.10
CA LEU A 86 13.08 -6.38 5.59
C LEU A 86 12.67 -5.33 4.55
N SER A 87 11.50 -4.74 4.74
CA SER A 87 11.14 -3.49 4.05
C SER A 87 12.03 -2.36 4.57
N ALA A 88 12.69 -1.60 3.68
CA ALA A 88 13.46 -0.42 4.06
C ALA A 88 12.56 0.83 4.24
N ILE A 89 11.28 0.66 4.54
CA ILE A 89 10.29 1.73 4.65
C ILE A 89 9.83 1.85 6.11
N CYS A 90 10.08 3.01 6.70
CA CYS A 90 9.58 3.36 8.02
C CYS A 90 8.05 3.34 8.06
N THR A 91 7.49 2.71 9.08
CA THR A 91 6.03 2.58 9.28
C THR A 91 5.33 3.89 9.65
N HIS A 92 6.08 4.96 9.94
CA HIS A 92 5.51 6.26 10.25
C HIS A 92 4.98 6.99 9.00
N PHE A 93 5.87 7.40 8.10
CA PHE A 93 5.55 8.16 6.89
C PHE A 93 6.49 7.83 5.72
N GLU A 94 6.83 6.54 5.59
CA GLU A 94 7.55 5.97 4.45
C GLU A 94 8.96 6.52 4.14
N CYS A 95 9.61 7.17 5.10
CA CYS A 95 11.03 7.47 4.99
C CYS A 95 11.85 6.17 4.82
N THR A 96 12.89 6.21 3.99
CA THR A 96 13.80 5.09 3.84
C THR A 96 14.66 4.94 5.10
N VAL A 97 14.62 3.76 5.71
CA VAL A 97 15.47 3.41 6.86
C VAL A 97 16.77 2.78 6.40
N HIS A 98 17.79 2.83 7.25
CA HIS A 98 19.08 2.20 7.01
C HIS A 98 19.55 1.46 8.26
N TYR A 99 20.40 0.46 8.08
CA TYR A 99 21.04 -0.23 9.18
C TYR A 99 22.26 0.57 9.66
N ASP A 100 22.38 0.76 10.97
CA ASP A 100 23.55 1.35 11.61
C ASP A 100 24.35 0.23 12.30
N SER A 101 25.49 -0.13 11.72
CA SER A 101 26.42 -1.11 12.29
C SER A 101 26.97 -0.72 13.67
N GLY A 102 26.95 0.58 14.01
CA GLY A 102 27.44 1.07 15.29
C GLY A 102 26.49 0.74 16.44
N THR A 103 25.18 0.88 16.22
CA THR A 103 24.15 0.59 17.22
C THR A 103 23.51 -0.79 17.05
N HIS A 104 23.74 -1.46 15.91
CA HIS A 104 23.08 -2.70 15.50
C HIS A 104 21.57 -2.57 15.34
N GLU A 105 21.11 -1.36 15.01
CA GLU A 105 19.69 -1.01 14.85
C GLU A 105 19.40 -0.51 13.44
N ILE A 106 18.13 -0.54 13.08
CA ILE A 106 17.61 0.10 11.87
C ILE A 106 17.11 1.50 12.24
N VAL A 107 17.67 2.52 11.61
CA VAL A 107 17.47 3.92 11.97
C VAL A 107 16.69 4.66 10.88
N CYS A 108 15.65 5.37 11.32
CA CYS A 108 14.89 6.31 10.50
C CYS A 108 15.39 7.76 10.74
N PRO A 109 15.97 8.43 9.73
CA PRO A 109 16.54 9.76 9.91
C PRO A 109 15.49 10.88 10.08
N CYS A 110 14.22 10.63 9.72
CA CYS A 110 13.21 11.67 9.68
C CYS A 110 12.75 12.14 11.08
N HIS A 111 12.47 11.21 11.98
CA HIS A 111 11.93 11.51 13.32
C HIS A 111 12.59 10.67 14.42
N LYS A 112 13.82 10.19 14.19
CA LYS A 112 14.58 9.33 15.11
C LYS A 112 13.80 8.07 15.51
N GLY A 113 13.23 7.40 14.51
CA GLY A 113 12.66 6.07 14.70
C GLY A 113 13.78 5.04 14.77
N PHE A 114 13.67 4.10 15.71
CA PHE A 114 14.61 2.99 15.87
C PHE A 114 13.81 1.68 15.83
N TYR A 115 14.35 0.72 15.11
CA TYR A 115 13.82 -0.63 14.97
C TYR A 115 14.95 -1.61 15.23
N ASP A 116 14.64 -2.76 15.80
CA ASP A 116 15.62 -3.84 15.93
C ASP A 116 15.80 -4.57 14.58
N ILE A 117 16.65 -5.60 14.56
CA ILE A 117 16.89 -6.38 13.34
C ILE A 117 15.71 -7.30 12.97
N GLN A 118 14.67 -7.39 13.80
CA GLN A 118 13.45 -8.14 13.55
C GLN A 118 12.33 -7.28 12.97
N GLY A 119 12.45 -5.95 13.04
CA GLY A 119 11.55 -4.97 12.40
C GLY A 119 10.61 -4.31 13.39
#